data_AF-A0A4U2DWA2-F1
#
_entry.id   AF-A0A4U2DWA2-F1
#
_cell.length_a   1.000
_cell.length_b   1.000
_cell.length_c   1.000
_cell.angle_alpha   90.00
_cell.angle_beta   90.00
_cell.angle_gamma   90.00
#
_symmetry.space_group_name_H-M   'P 1'
#
loop_
_entity.id
_entity.type
_entity.pdbx_description
1 polymer ?
#
loop_
_entity_poly.entity_id
_entity_poly.type
_entity_poly.pdbx_seq_one_letter_code
_entity_poly.pdbx_strand_id
1 'polypeptide(L)'
;VLEVGEGQLEFDTAWSPAIPPIEVLARRFPKTTLTHFFAECGCAFAGYVQYVNGESHEEIWEDLVFSEQENEEGYCDVVGPDYVLEHFSHYGG
;
A
#
# COMPACT_ATOMS: atom_id res chain seq x y z
N VAL A 1 -2.49 24.03 -19.35
CA VAL A 1 -2.56 23.98 -17.88
C VAL A 1 -2.60 22.50 -17.54
N LEU A 2 -1.58 21.95 -16.89
CA LEU A 2 -1.67 20.58 -16.38
C LEU A 2 -2.54 20.67 -15.13
N GLU A 3 -3.71 20.05 -15.16
CA GLU A 3 -4.54 19.92 -13.96
C GLU A 3 -3.80 19.03 -12.97
N VAL A 4 -3.63 19.54 -11.76
CA VAL A 4 -3.24 18.73 -10.61
C VAL A 4 -4.50 17.97 -10.22
N GLY A 5 -4.52 16.68 -10.50
CA GLY A 5 -5.59 15.77 -10.08
C GLY A 5 -5.01 14.72 -9.13
N GLU A 6 -5.77 14.38 -8.11
CA GLU A 6 -5.51 13.20 -7.28
C GLU A 6 -6.22 12.01 -7.91
N GLY A 7 -5.54 10.87 -7.97
CA GLY A 7 -6.08 9.62 -8.50
C GLY A 7 -5.55 8.45 -7.70
N GLN A 8 -6.42 7.48 -7.44
CA GLN A 8 -6.10 6.25 -6.72
C GLN A 8 -6.29 5.05 -7.66
N LEU A 9 -5.37 4.09 -7.54
CA LEU A 9 -5.42 2.81 -8.24
C LEU A 9 -5.09 1.71 -7.23
N GLU A 10 -5.98 0.74 -7.10
CA GLU A 10 -5.84 -0.45 -6.26
C GLU A 10 -5.78 -1.67 -7.19
N PHE A 11 -4.84 -2.58 -6.95
CA PHE A 11 -4.65 -3.79 -7.74
C PHE A 11 -3.92 -4.86 -6.92
N ASP A 12 -4.22 -6.13 -7.21
CA ASP A 12 -3.57 -7.26 -6.54
C ASP A 12 -2.24 -7.65 -7.18
N THR A 13 -1.37 -8.22 -6.35
CA THR A 13 -0.07 -8.76 -6.73
C THR A 13 0.13 -10.14 -6.14
N ALA A 14 1.16 -10.86 -6.58
CA ALA A 14 1.48 -12.17 -6.03
C ALA A 14 2.35 -12.03 -4.78
N TRP A 15 1.73 -12.06 -3.59
CA TRP A 15 2.32 -12.17 -2.24
C TRP A 15 3.39 -11.12 -1.88
N SER A 16 3.63 -10.12 -2.72
CA SER A 16 4.74 -9.19 -2.58
C SER A 16 4.44 -7.88 -3.31
N PRO A 17 4.84 -6.74 -2.74
CA PRO A 17 4.50 -5.45 -3.31
C PRO A 17 5.21 -5.23 -4.65
N ALA A 18 4.54 -4.52 -5.57
CA ALA A 18 5.08 -4.19 -6.88
C ALA A 18 6.15 -3.07 -6.86
N ILE A 19 7.07 -3.09 -5.89
CA ILE A 19 8.07 -2.03 -5.69
C ILE A 19 8.91 -1.78 -6.95
N PRO A 20 9.52 -2.78 -7.62
CA PRO A 20 10.36 -2.49 -8.79
C PRO A 20 9.58 -1.89 -9.98
N PRO A 21 8.40 -2.40 -10.37
CA PRO A 21 7.57 -1.75 -11.39
C PRO A 21 7.14 -0.33 -11.03
N ILE A 22 6.76 -0.07 -9.77
CA ILE A 22 6.33 1.27 -9.34
C ILE A 22 7.51 2.25 -9.30
N GLU A 23 8.70 1.81 -8.91
CA GLU A 23 9.90 2.63 -8.97
C GLU A 23 10.24 3.06 -10.41
N VAL A 24 10.09 2.14 -11.38
CA VAL A 24 10.23 2.47 -12.81
C VAL A 24 9.17 3.47 -13.26
N LEU A 25 7.93 3.34 -12.77
CA LEU A 25 6.84 4.28 -13.06
C LEU A 25 7.16 5.67 -12.51
N ALA A 26 7.64 5.76 -11.26
CA ALA A 26 8.05 7.01 -10.63
C ALA A 26 9.13 7.74 -11.45
N ARG A 27 10.19 7.03 -11.86
CA ARG A 27 11.25 7.57 -12.72
C ARG A 27 10.74 8.09 -14.06
N ARG A 28 9.71 7.44 -14.63
CA ARG A 28 9.10 7.84 -15.89
C ARG A 28 8.26 9.11 -15.77
N PHE A 29 7.68 9.36 -14.59
CA PHE A 29 6.81 10.49 -14.30
C PHE A 29 7.34 11.32 -13.11
N PRO A 30 8.53 11.94 -13.21
CA PRO A 30 9.17 12.60 -12.07
C PRO A 30 8.43 13.85 -11.57
N LYS A 31 7.44 14.35 -12.32
CA LYS A 31 6.60 15.47 -11.86
C LYS A 31 5.40 15.02 -11.01
N THR A 32 5.23 13.71 -10.83
CA THR A 32 4.15 13.11 -10.05
C THR A 32 4.74 12.53 -8.78
N THR A 33 4.16 12.88 -7.63
CA THR A 33 4.40 12.16 -6.38
C THR A 33 3.56 10.90 -6.39
N LEU A 34 4.19 9.75 -6.13
CA LEU A 34 3.51 8.47 -6.00
C LEU A 34 3.69 7.97 -4.58
N THR A 35 2.60 7.61 -3.91
CA THR A 35 2.65 6.82 -2.67
C THR A 35 2.11 5.44 -2.97
N HIS A 36 2.97 4.44 -2.86
CA HIS A 36 2.63 3.04 -3.09
C HIS A 36 2.44 2.35 -1.75
N PHE A 37 1.19 2.30 -1.30
CA PHE A 37 0.79 1.49 -0.15
C PHE A 37 0.73 0.02 -0.54
N PHE A 38 1.05 -0.87 0.40
CA PHE A 38 0.92 -2.32 0.22
C PHE A 38 0.57 -2.99 1.56
N ALA A 39 -0.18 -4.08 1.48
CA ALA A 39 -0.52 -4.94 2.60
C ALA A 39 -0.68 -6.38 2.11
N GLU A 40 -0.27 -7.34 2.94
CA GLU A 40 -0.42 -8.78 2.68
C GLU A 40 -0.82 -9.48 3.98
N CYS A 41 -2.11 -9.77 4.12
CA CYS A 41 -2.67 -10.38 5.33
C CYS A 41 -2.07 -11.77 5.61
N GLY A 42 -1.84 -12.60 4.58
CA GLY A 42 -1.33 -13.96 4.75
C GLY A 42 0.10 -14.03 5.31
N CYS A 43 0.88 -12.96 5.14
CA CYS A 43 2.24 -12.82 5.67
C CYS A 43 2.34 -11.75 6.77
N ALA A 44 1.22 -11.17 7.19
CA ALA A 44 1.10 -10.19 8.27
C ALA A 44 1.97 -8.93 8.13
N PHE A 45 2.22 -8.44 6.92
CA PHE A 45 2.99 -7.21 6.71
C PHE A 45 2.23 -6.15 5.94
N ALA A 46 2.60 -4.90 6.18
CA ALA A 46 2.17 -3.74 5.41
C ALA A 46 3.29 -2.70 5.32
N GLY A 47 3.07 -1.70 4.49
CA GLY A 47 4.00 -0.61 4.33
C GLY A 47 3.62 0.34 3.23
N TYR A 48 4.51 1.29 2.98
CA TYR A 48 4.43 2.11 1.79
C TYR A 48 5.81 2.59 1.34
N VAL A 49 5.90 2.95 0.07
CA VAL A 49 7.02 3.73 -0.47
C VAL A 49 6.49 5.02 -1.09
N GLN A 50 7.02 6.15 -0.65
CA GLN A 50 6.76 7.44 -1.30
C GLN A 50 7.89 7.75 -2.27
N TYR A 51 7.51 8.08 -3.51
CA TYR A 51 8.42 8.52 -4.55
C TYR A 51 8.18 10.00 -4.88
N VAL A 52 9.24 10.80 -4.82
CA VAL A 52 9.22 12.24 -5.13
C VAL A 52 10.31 12.51 -6.16
N ASN A 53 10.00 13.26 -7.22
CA ASN A 53 10.95 13.52 -8.31
C ASN A 53 11.49 12.26 -9.00
N GLY A 54 10.76 11.15 -8.92
CA GLY A 54 11.16 9.87 -9.49
C GLY A 54 12.13 9.04 -8.64
N GLU A 55 12.37 9.44 -7.39
CA GLU A 55 13.25 8.76 -6.43
C GLU A 55 12.51 8.39 -5.15
N SER A 56 12.91 7.30 -4.48
CA SER A 56 12.36 6.92 -3.17
C SER A 56 12.73 7.96 -2.12
N HIS A 57 11.72 8.54 -1.49
CA HIS A 57 11.86 9.56 -0.45
C HIS A 57 11.65 8.97 0.95
N GLU A 58 10.65 8.12 1.10
CA GLU A 58 10.30 7.45 2.36
C GLU A 58 9.86 6.02 2.08
N GLU A 59 10.24 5.10 2.96
CA GLU A 59 9.85 3.69 2.91
C GLU A 59 9.62 3.18 4.33
N ILE A 60 8.45 2.58 4.55
CA ILE A 60 8.06 1.97 5.82
C ILE A 60 7.66 0.52 5.57
N TRP A 61 8.08 -0.34 6.48
CA TRP A 61 7.65 -1.73 6.61
C TRP A 61 7.26 -1.98 8.05
N GLU A 62 6.07 -2.52 8.27
CA GLU A 62 5.57 -2.85 9.59
C GLU A 62 4.62 -4.05 9.54
N ASP A 63 4.27 -4.55 10.71
CA ASP A 63 3.34 -5.66 10.83
C ASP A 63 1.90 -5.16 10.78
N LEU A 64 1.03 -5.94 10.16
CA LEU A 64 -0.41 -5.73 10.29
C LEU A 64 -0.85 -5.95 11.73
N VAL A 65 -1.77 -5.11 12.19
CA VAL A 65 -2.41 -5.26 13.52
C VAL A 65 -3.74 -5.97 13.31
N PHE A 66 -3.93 -7.05 14.06
CA PHE A 66 -5.15 -7.86 14.00
C PHE A 66 -5.99 -7.70 15.27
N SER A 67 -7.30 -7.87 15.15
CA SER A 67 -8.21 -7.90 16.29
C SER A 67 -7.84 -9.03 17.26
N GLU A 68 -8.08 -8.80 18.56
CA GLU A 68 -7.87 -9.83 19.58
C GLU A 68 -8.89 -10.97 19.49
N GLN A 69 -10.07 -10.68 18.94
CA GLN A 69 -11.17 -11.63 18.82
C GLN A 69 -11.41 -11.95 17.35
N GLU A 70 -11.69 -13.23 17.09
CA GLU A 70 -12.14 -13.71 15.79
C GLU A 70 -13.56 -13.19 15.50
N ASN A 71 -13.81 -12.87 14.22
CA ASN A 71 -15.13 -12.58 13.70
C ASN A 71 -15.97 -13.87 13.56
N GLU A 72 -17.20 -13.75 13.06
CA GLU A 72 -18.12 -14.89 12.92
C GLU A 72 -17.62 -15.99 11.95
N GLU A 73 -16.64 -15.66 11.11
CA GLU A 73 -16.01 -16.57 10.15
C GLU A 73 -14.74 -17.25 10.70
N GLY A 74 -14.31 -16.90 11.92
CA GLY A 74 -13.12 -17.46 12.56
C GLY A 74 -11.81 -16.78 12.18
N TYR A 75 -11.87 -15.55 11.65
CA TYR A 75 -10.67 -14.76 11.30
C TYR A 75 -10.52 -13.55 12.23
N CYS A 76 -9.29 -13.20 12.57
CA CYS A 76 -9.00 -11.90 13.18
C CYS A 76 -8.98 -10.82 12.09
N ASP A 77 -9.73 -9.75 12.29
CA ASP A 77 -9.83 -8.63 11.34
C ASP A 77 -8.58 -7.77 11.38
N VAL A 78 -8.20 -7.17 10.25
CA VAL A 78 -7.17 -6.12 10.20
C VAL A 78 -7.72 -4.85 10.86
N VAL A 79 -7.04 -4.38 11.90
CA VAL A 79 -7.42 -3.17 12.67
C VAL A 79 -6.32 -2.10 12.65
N GLY A 80 -5.24 -2.33 11.90
CA GLY A 80 -4.20 -1.33 11.68
C GLY A 80 -3.07 -1.86 10.81
N PRO A 81 -2.14 -0.99 10.39
CA PRO A 81 -2.06 0.44 10.71
C PRO A 81 -3.16 1.32 10.08
N ASP A 82 -3.38 2.54 10.59
CA ASP A 82 -4.47 3.43 10.12
C ASP A 82 -4.43 3.68 8.60
N TYR A 83 -3.24 3.90 8.03
CA TYR A 83 -3.11 4.13 6.59
C TYR A 83 -3.54 2.92 5.75
N VAL A 84 -3.45 1.70 6.29
CA VAL A 84 -3.95 0.51 5.61
C VAL A 84 -5.47 0.57 5.55
N LEU A 85 -6.13 0.92 6.66
CA LEU A 85 -7.59 1.05 6.73
C LEU A 85 -8.13 2.22 5.87
N GLU A 86 -7.33 3.25 5.66
CA GLU A 86 -7.71 4.43 4.87
C GLU A 86 -7.60 4.19 3.35
N HIS A 87 -6.68 3.33 2.90
CA HIS A 87 -6.30 3.23 1.48
C HIS A 87 -6.70 1.92 0.82
N PHE A 88 -7.08 0.89 1.58
CA PHE A 88 -7.50 -0.39 1.04
C PHE A 88 -8.97 -0.68 1.32
N SER A 89 -9.63 -1.25 0.33
CA SER A 89 -10.98 -1.79 0.49
C SER A 89 -10.95 -3.25 0.95
N HIS A 90 -9.87 -3.97 0.62
CA HIS A 90 -9.65 -5.38 0.93
C HIS A 90 -8.16 -5.63 1.22
N TYR A 91 -7.84 -6.59 2.10
CA TYR A 91 -6.48 -6.80 2.63
C TYR A 91 -5.86 -8.16 2.23
N GLY A 92 -6.41 -8.81 1.21
CA GLY A 92 -5.97 -10.11 0.71
C GLY A 92 -6.69 -10.48 -0.59
N GLY A 93 -6.06 -11.36 -1.37
CA GLY A 93 -6.60 -11.87 -2.64
C GLY A 93 -7.62 -12.99 -2.50
#